data_AF-A0A2S2FG56-F1
#
_entry.id   AF-A0A2S2FG56-F1
#
_cell.length_a   1.000
_cell.length_b   1.000
_cell.length_c   1.000
_cell.angle_alpha   90.00
_cell.angle_beta   90.00
_cell.angle_gamma   90.00
#
_symmetry.space_group_name_H-M   'P 1'
#
loop_
_entity.id
_entity.type
_entity.pdbx_description
1 polymer ?
#
loop_
_entity_poly.entity_id
_entity_poly.type
_entity_poly.pdbx_seq_one_letter_code
_entity_poly.pdbx_strand_id
1 'polypeptide(L)'
;MKFKIILALTALAFSSINHAETGADSKNLIPLNDVRVSMQRMLRSTEGRYFLSLYAGIWNPHAVMTDLVENKNIAFKGLQKANQLSLKSVNSEKDSVSTGEYQLTGNLNANTGYFQTVLTEGSKNIGKNIQFEPAVKVSDKPAFVFKFYGVSAVNYGAALQRVDVINKNNNQTIQTLTGFSAYPKSVGYMDINFDGYYDVILSDISQGKTVEEKRYIYWMYNPKTGQFQRSPQLDQIVGFPNLHGEKQLIDFGNGVVYQVKNGLLNRI
;
A
#
# COMPACT_ATOMS: atom_id res chain seq x y z
N MET A 1 -66.14 -17.93 42.39
CA MET A 1 -66.54 -18.57 41.12
C MET A 1 -66.77 -17.47 40.09
N LYS A 2 -66.13 -17.35 38.93
CA LYS A 2 -65.13 -18.11 38.17
C LYS A 2 -64.28 -17.06 37.43
N PHE A 3 -62.95 -17.16 37.51
CA PHE A 3 -62.02 -16.42 36.66
C PHE A 3 -62.11 -16.96 35.22
N LYS A 4 -62.21 -16.08 34.23
CA LYS A 4 -61.94 -16.42 32.82
C LYS A 4 -60.86 -15.46 32.31
N ILE A 5 -59.63 -15.96 32.32
CA ILE A 5 -58.48 -15.34 31.66
C ILE A 5 -58.59 -15.71 30.18
N ILE A 6 -58.74 -14.71 29.31
CA ILE A 6 -58.62 -14.88 27.86
C ILE A 6 -57.18 -14.55 27.49
N LEU A 7 -56.40 -15.59 27.17
CA LEU A 7 -55.08 -15.47 26.56
C LEU A 7 -55.27 -15.14 25.07
N ALA A 8 -54.91 -13.94 24.65
CA ALA A 8 -54.78 -13.63 23.22
C ALA A 8 -53.37 -14.03 22.77
N LEU A 9 -53.27 -15.11 21.98
CA LEU A 9 -52.06 -15.45 21.23
C LEU A 9 -51.91 -14.45 20.07
N THR A 10 -50.99 -13.49 20.21
CA THR A 10 -50.48 -12.75 19.05
C THR A 10 -49.47 -13.62 18.31
N ALA A 11 -49.87 -14.13 17.15
CA ALA A 11 -48.96 -14.76 16.20
C ALA A 11 -47.97 -13.71 15.67
N LEU A 12 -46.70 -13.83 16.07
CA LEU A 12 -45.59 -13.12 15.43
C LEU A 12 -45.37 -13.76 14.05
N ALA A 13 -45.90 -13.11 13.02
CA ALA A 13 -45.54 -13.41 11.64
C ALA A 13 -44.10 -12.91 11.42
N PHE A 14 -43.14 -13.82 11.46
CA PHE A 14 -41.80 -13.55 10.95
C PHE A 14 -41.91 -13.39 9.44
N SER A 15 -41.83 -12.14 8.96
CA SER A 15 -41.55 -11.85 7.56
C SER A 15 -40.18 -12.47 7.24
N SER A 16 -40.20 -13.53 6.44
CA SER A 16 -39.02 -14.13 5.84
C SER A 16 -38.26 -13.06 5.07
N ILE A 17 -37.16 -12.61 5.65
CA ILE A 17 -36.15 -11.83 4.92
C ILE A 17 -35.61 -12.78 3.86
N ASN A 18 -36.13 -12.67 2.64
CA ASN A 18 -35.48 -13.23 1.46
C ASN A 18 -34.12 -12.54 1.37
N HIS A 19 -33.09 -13.17 1.94
CA HIS A 19 -31.73 -12.95 1.46
C HIS A 19 -31.74 -13.45 0.03
N ALA A 20 -31.71 -12.52 -0.92
CA ALA A 20 -31.28 -12.85 -2.26
C ALA A 20 -29.86 -13.40 -2.12
N GLU A 21 -29.72 -14.72 -2.19
CA GLU A 21 -28.43 -15.35 -2.46
C GLU A 21 -27.99 -14.82 -3.82
N THR A 22 -27.08 -13.83 -3.81
CA THR A 22 -26.28 -13.53 -4.99
C THR A 22 -25.57 -14.83 -5.33
N GLY A 23 -26.01 -15.48 -6.40
CA GLY A 23 -25.41 -16.70 -6.90
C GLY A 23 -23.90 -16.54 -6.92
N ALA A 24 -23.22 -17.38 -6.15
CA ALA A 24 -21.79 -17.53 -6.27
C ALA A 24 -21.55 -18.12 -7.66
N ASP A 25 -21.35 -17.24 -8.63
CA ASP A 25 -20.74 -17.56 -9.90
C ASP A 25 -19.33 -18.04 -9.53
N SER A 26 -19.18 -19.33 -9.26
CA SER A 26 -17.94 -19.94 -8.82
C SER A 26 -17.01 -20.03 -10.02
N LYS A 27 -16.59 -18.87 -10.52
CA LYS A 27 -15.46 -18.77 -11.42
C LYS A 27 -14.30 -19.44 -10.70
N ASN A 28 -13.80 -20.54 -11.27
CA ASN A 28 -12.65 -21.25 -10.74
C ASN A 28 -11.46 -20.29 -10.73
N LEU A 29 -11.19 -19.67 -9.58
CA LEU A 29 -10.08 -18.75 -9.43
C LEU A 29 -8.78 -19.56 -9.41
N ILE A 30 -7.85 -19.20 -10.28
CA ILE A 30 -6.52 -19.79 -10.32
C ILE A 30 -5.53 -18.92 -9.54
N PRO A 31 -4.53 -19.51 -8.87
CA PRO A 31 -3.44 -18.75 -8.28
C PRO A 31 -2.69 -17.92 -9.33
N LEU A 32 -2.38 -16.67 -9.00
CA LEU A 32 -1.56 -15.77 -9.81
C LEU A 32 -0.18 -15.64 -9.16
N ASN A 33 0.86 -16.16 -9.82
CA ASN A 33 2.23 -16.14 -9.29
C ASN A 33 3.03 -14.90 -9.74
N ASP A 34 2.64 -14.26 -10.84
CA ASP A 34 3.37 -13.13 -11.44
C ASP A 34 2.80 -11.76 -11.01
N VAL A 35 2.25 -11.68 -9.80
CA VAL A 35 1.73 -10.43 -9.24
C VAL A 35 2.91 -9.56 -8.79
N ARG A 36 2.89 -8.29 -9.20
CA ARG A 36 3.91 -7.31 -8.80
C ARG A 36 3.36 -6.43 -7.70
N VAL A 37 3.92 -6.57 -6.51
CA VAL A 37 3.64 -5.72 -5.34
C VAL A 37 4.73 -4.68 -5.21
N SER A 38 4.37 -3.41 -5.41
CA SER A 38 5.24 -2.26 -5.17
C SER A 38 5.04 -1.76 -3.76
N MET A 39 6.04 -1.95 -2.90
CA MET A 39 5.99 -1.50 -1.50
C MET A 39 6.77 -0.20 -1.33
N GLN A 40 6.06 0.84 -0.85
CA GLN A 40 6.66 2.11 -0.49
C GLN A 40 6.94 2.14 1.01
N ARG A 41 8.15 2.57 1.38
CA ARG A 41 8.55 2.83 2.75
C ARG A 41 8.85 4.31 2.91
N MET A 42 8.15 4.95 3.83
CA MET A 42 8.47 6.29 4.29
C MET A 42 9.35 6.18 5.54
N LEU A 43 10.60 6.61 5.41
CA LEU A 43 11.60 6.52 6.46
C LEU A 43 12.12 7.92 6.82
N ARG A 44 12.48 8.11 8.09
CA ARG A 44 13.13 9.33 8.58
C ARG A 44 14.48 8.97 9.18
N SER A 45 15.50 9.79 8.94
CA SER A 45 16.78 9.61 9.60
C SER A 45 16.64 9.88 11.09
N THR A 46 17.31 9.12 11.95
CA THR A 46 17.25 9.30 13.41
C THR A 46 17.78 10.66 13.86
N GLU A 47 18.68 11.28 13.09
CA GLU A 47 19.18 12.64 13.29
C GLU A 47 18.20 13.74 12.81
N GLY A 48 17.08 13.36 12.20
CA GLY A 48 16.02 14.27 11.77
C GLY A 48 16.27 15.06 10.47
N ARG A 49 17.46 14.99 9.86
CA ARG A 49 17.79 15.76 8.63
C ARG A 49 17.13 15.24 7.36
N TYR A 50 17.02 13.93 7.21
CA TYR A 50 16.58 13.31 5.95
C TYR A 50 15.23 12.62 6.09
N PHE A 51 14.40 12.79 5.07
CA PHE A 51 13.23 11.95 4.82
C PHE A 51 13.47 11.13 3.55
N LEU A 52 13.14 9.85 3.56
CA LEU A 52 13.38 8.92 2.46
C LEU A 52 12.08 8.20 2.11
N SER A 53 11.57 8.47 0.91
CA SER A 53 10.53 7.67 0.26
C SER A 53 11.21 6.59 -0.58
N LEU A 54 11.10 5.33 -0.17
CA LEU A 54 11.84 4.20 -0.76
C LEU A 54 10.90 3.12 -1.29
N TYR A 55 10.99 2.82 -2.58
CA TYR A 55 10.39 1.65 -3.19
C TYR A 55 11.43 0.54 -3.30
N ALA A 56 11.19 -0.56 -2.58
CA ALA A 56 12.10 -1.70 -2.48
C ALA A 56 11.34 -3.03 -2.45
N GLY A 57 12.02 -4.13 -2.80
CA GLY A 57 11.40 -5.44 -3.05
C GLY A 57 10.86 -5.59 -4.48
N ILE A 58 11.21 -4.65 -5.37
CA ILE A 58 10.86 -4.64 -6.79
C ILE A 58 12.11 -4.66 -7.65
N TRP A 59 11.95 -4.98 -8.93
CA TRP A 59 13.01 -4.73 -9.92
C TRP A 59 13.28 -3.22 -10.00
N ASN A 60 14.55 -2.82 -10.06
CA ASN A 60 14.99 -1.43 -10.04
C ASN A 60 14.39 -0.62 -8.87
N PRO A 61 14.76 -0.94 -7.61
CA PRO A 61 14.42 -0.11 -6.47
C PRO A 61 14.83 1.34 -6.70
N HIS A 62 14.00 2.25 -6.21
CA HIS A 62 14.17 3.68 -6.37
C HIS A 62 13.71 4.41 -5.12
N ALA A 63 14.24 5.61 -4.93
CA ALA A 63 13.91 6.41 -3.78
C ALA A 63 14.00 7.91 -4.08
N VAL A 64 13.31 8.71 -3.29
CA VAL A 64 13.53 10.15 -3.19
C VAL A 64 13.93 10.44 -1.75
N MET A 65 15.11 11.03 -1.58
CA MET A 65 15.54 11.55 -0.30
C MET A 65 15.39 13.06 -0.29
N THR A 66 14.62 13.58 0.66
CA THR A 66 14.50 15.01 0.94
C THR A 66 15.44 15.36 2.08
N ASP A 67 16.39 16.25 1.81
CA ASP A 67 17.14 16.96 2.83
C ASP A 67 16.25 18.08 3.39
N LEU A 68 15.79 17.92 4.62
CA LEU A 68 14.86 18.84 5.28
C LEU A 68 15.52 20.14 5.73
N VAL A 69 16.85 20.16 5.83
CA VAL A 69 17.62 21.35 6.21
C VAL A 69 17.92 22.21 4.98
N GLU A 70 18.32 21.57 3.88
CA GLU A 70 18.65 22.27 2.63
C GLU A 70 17.45 22.41 1.67
N ASN A 71 16.31 21.80 2.02
CA ASN A 71 15.11 21.71 1.18
C ASN A 71 15.43 21.20 -0.25
N LYS A 72 16.26 20.16 -0.32
CA LYS A 72 16.76 19.56 -1.56
C LYS A 72 16.26 18.13 -1.71
N ASN A 73 15.75 17.79 -2.89
CA ASN A 73 15.39 16.41 -3.23
C ASN A 73 16.52 15.75 -4.04
N ILE A 74 16.83 14.50 -3.69
CA ILE A 74 17.79 13.66 -4.39
C ILE A 74 17.06 12.38 -4.79
N ALA A 75 16.87 12.18 -6.09
CA ALA A 75 16.28 10.98 -6.64
C ALA A 75 17.36 9.90 -6.82
N PHE A 76 17.02 8.66 -6.49
CA PHE A 76 17.93 7.51 -6.54
C PHE A 76 17.30 6.33 -7.28
N LYS A 77 18.13 5.54 -7.96
CA LYS A 77 17.80 4.23 -8.52
C LYS A 77 18.94 3.25 -8.29
N GLY A 78 18.64 1.95 -8.25
CA GLY A 78 19.71 0.96 -8.20
C GLY A 78 19.25 -0.47 -8.06
N LEU A 79 19.95 -1.23 -7.25
CA LEU A 79 19.80 -2.67 -7.13
C LEU A 79 19.56 -3.09 -5.68
N GLN A 80 18.84 -4.20 -5.52
CA GLN A 80 18.64 -4.86 -4.25
C GLN A 80 19.09 -6.32 -4.35
N LYS A 81 19.87 -6.78 -3.37
CA LYS A 81 20.20 -8.19 -3.17
C LYS A 81 19.89 -8.55 -1.72
N ALA A 82 18.85 -9.36 -1.52
CA ALA A 82 18.29 -9.63 -0.20
C ALA A 82 18.00 -8.32 0.56
N ASN A 83 18.66 -8.10 1.71
CA ASN A 83 18.51 -6.88 2.50
C ASN A 83 19.41 -5.73 2.03
N GLN A 84 20.41 -6.01 1.19
CA GLN A 84 21.37 -5.01 0.76
C GLN A 84 20.79 -4.18 -0.39
N LEU A 85 20.81 -2.85 -0.23
CA LEU A 85 20.47 -1.87 -1.25
C LEU A 85 21.71 -1.10 -1.67
N SER A 86 21.85 -0.86 -2.97
CA SER A 86 22.85 0.04 -3.54
C SER A 86 22.16 0.94 -4.55
N LEU A 87 22.02 2.21 -4.19
CA LEU A 87 21.27 3.21 -4.93
C LEU A 87 22.19 4.35 -5.34
N LYS A 88 22.08 4.81 -6.59
CA LYS A 88 22.84 5.95 -7.14
C LYS A 88 21.89 7.05 -7.57
N SER A 89 22.33 8.30 -7.41
CA SER A 89 21.54 9.45 -7.81
C SER A 89 21.29 9.49 -9.31
N VAL A 90 20.14 10.06 -9.67
CA VAL A 90 19.70 10.33 -11.03
C VAL A 90 19.22 11.78 -11.12
N ASN A 91 19.24 12.38 -12.31
CA ASN A 91 18.77 13.77 -12.53
C ASN A 91 17.27 13.92 -12.20
N SER A 92 16.48 12.92 -12.57
CA SER A 92 15.07 12.82 -12.25
C SER A 92 14.65 11.37 -12.02
N GLU A 93 13.52 11.17 -11.35
CA GLU A 93 12.93 9.84 -11.14
C GLU A 93 12.59 9.11 -12.45
N LYS A 94 12.48 9.82 -13.57
CA LYS A 94 12.21 9.23 -14.89
C LYS A 94 13.47 8.75 -15.58
N ASP A 95 14.64 9.23 -15.19
CA ASP A 95 15.89 8.92 -15.88
C ASP A 95 16.43 7.54 -15.52
N SER A 96 16.94 6.81 -16.51
CA SER A 96 17.55 5.49 -16.31
C SER A 96 19.05 5.57 -16.05
N VAL A 97 19.68 6.71 -16.33
CA VAL A 97 21.12 6.90 -16.24
C VAL A 97 21.47 7.56 -14.91
N SER A 98 22.34 6.90 -14.14
CA SER A 98 22.85 7.45 -12.89
C SER A 98 23.81 8.61 -13.15
N THR A 99 23.65 9.71 -12.42
CA THR A 99 24.63 10.80 -12.38
C THR A 99 25.86 10.42 -11.55
N GLY A 100 25.65 9.57 -10.54
CA GLY A 100 26.70 9.14 -9.61
C GLY A 100 27.15 10.24 -8.63
N GLU A 101 26.45 11.38 -8.56
CA GLU A 101 26.74 12.46 -7.61
C GLU A 101 26.51 12.05 -6.16
N TYR A 102 25.53 11.17 -5.90
CA TYR A 102 25.31 10.59 -4.59
C TYR A 102 25.14 9.08 -4.70
N GLN A 103 25.61 8.37 -3.70
CA GLN A 103 25.34 6.93 -3.57
C GLN A 103 24.87 6.64 -2.15
N LEU A 104 23.72 5.96 -2.05
CA LEU A 104 23.15 5.49 -0.80
C LEU A 104 23.22 3.96 -0.79
N THR A 105 24.08 3.40 0.06
CA THR A 105 24.23 1.95 0.23
C THR A 105 23.89 1.53 1.64
N GLY A 106 23.31 0.35 1.83
CA GLY A 106 22.95 -0.07 3.18
C GLY A 106 22.21 -1.39 3.28
N ASN A 107 21.82 -1.74 4.51
CA ASN A 107 21.04 -2.93 4.83
C ASN A 107 19.65 -2.55 5.32
N LEU A 108 18.62 -2.85 4.53
CA LEU A 108 17.21 -2.64 4.84
C LEU A 108 16.64 -3.89 5.50
N ASN A 109 16.15 -3.75 6.73
CA ASN A 109 15.32 -4.78 7.33
C ASN A 109 13.89 -4.66 6.80
N ALA A 110 13.49 -5.56 5.92
CA ALA A 110 12.19 -5.51 5.27
C ALA A 110 10.99 -5.65 6.22
N ASN A 111 11.18 -6.28 7.39
CA ASN A 111 10.13 -6.50 8.39
C ASN A 111 9.92 -5.27 9.28
N THR A 112 11.01 -4.61 9.69
CA THR A 112 10.95 -3.51 10.66
C THR A 112 11.03 -2.13 10.02
N GLY A 113 11.52 -2.04 8.78
CA GLY A 113 11.74 -0.78 8.07
C GLY A 113 13.01 -0.03 8.49
N TYR A 114 13.79 -0.53 9.45
CA TYR A 114 15.09 0.07 9.77
C TYR A 114 16.07 -0.11 8.60
N PHE A 115 16.75 0.98 8.24
CA PHE A 115 17.69 0.99 7.13
C PHE A 115 18.99 1.66 7.56
N GLN A 116 20.02 0.83 7.75
CA GLN A 116 21.38 1.26 8.10
C GLN A 116 22.12 1.59 6.81
N THR A 117 22.53 2.84 6.64
CA THR A 117 23.08 3.31 5.36
C THR A 117 24.36 4.09 5.49
N VAL A 118 25.10 4.13 4.40
CA VAL A 118 26.20 5.04 4.12
C VAL A 118 25.81 5.86 2.90
N LEU A 119 25.77 7.18 3.06
CA LEU A 119 25.61 8.16 1.98
C LEU A 119 26.98 8.71 1.60
N THR A 120 27.39 8.54 0.34
CA THR A 120 28.58 9.17 -0.23
C THR A 120 28.18 10.23 -1.24
N GLU A 121 28.99 11.29 -1.35
CA GLU A 121 28.80 12.40 -2.29
C GLU A 121 30.03 12.53 -3.19
N GLY A 122 29.83 12.42 -4.51
CA GLY A 122 30.87 12.45 -5.53
C GLY A 122 31.92 11.36 -5.34
N SER A 123 33.18 11.72 -5.58
CA SER A 123 34.37 10.88 -5.37
C SER A 123 34.93 10.95 -3.94
N LYS A 124 34.18 11.50 -2.97
CA LYS A 124 34.63 11.55 -1.57
C LYS A 124 34.71 10.13 -1.02
N ASN A 125 35.89 9.76 -0.52
CA ASN A 125 36.14 8.44 0.09
C ASN A 125 35.51 8.28 1.48
N ILE A 126 34.93 9.34 2.06
CA ILE A 126 34.32 9.31 3.38
C ILE A 126 32.81 9.42 3.22
N GLY A 127 32.10 8.33 3.51
CA GLY A 127 30.64 8.30 3.55
C GLY A 127 30.09 8.69 4.92
N LYS A 128 28.91 9.31 4.93
CA LYS A 128 28.14 9.61 6.13
C LYS A 128 27.26 8.43 6.49
N ASN A 129 27.41 7.91 7.71
CA ASN A 129 26.46 6.92 8.24
C ASN A 129 25.12 7.60 8.54
N ILE A 130 24.03 7.05 8.01
CA ILE A 130 22.67 7.50 8.29
C ILE A 130 21.85 6.28 8.71
N GLN A 131 21.26 6.36 9.90
CA GLN A 131 20.26 5.40 10.35
C GLN A 131 18.88 5.92 10.02
N PHE A 132 18.13 5.17 9.23
CA PHE A 132 16.73 5.43 8.96
C PHE A 132 15.82 4.51 9.76
N GLU A 133 14.66 5.03 10.13
CA GLU A 133 13.58 4.33 10.83
C GLU A 133 12.23 4.70 10.20
N PRO A 134 11.15 3.90 10.41
CA PRO A 134 9.83 4.25 9.92
C PRO A 134 9.42 5.67 10.33
N ALA A 135 8.92 6.45 9.37
CA ALA A 135 8.49 7.84 9.62
C ALA A 135 7.35 7.94 10.63
N VAL A 136 6.47 6.92 10.65
CA VAL A 136 5.42 6.74 11.65
C VAL A 136 5.69 5.42 12.38
N LYS A 137 5.87 5.50 13.69
CA LYS A 137 6.21 4.35 14.54
C LYS A 137 4.94 3.76 15.13
N VAL A 138 4.81 2.44 15.01
CA VAL A 138 3.75 1.65 15.65
C VAL A 138 4.39 0.47 16.38
N SER A 139 3.87 0.10 17.55
CA SER A 139 4.44 -0.97 18.38
C SER A 139 4.32 -2.34 17.72
N ASP A 140 3.16 -2.61 17.10
CA ASP A 140 2.77 -3.93 16.62
C ASP A 140 2.41 -3.86 15.14
N LYS A 141 3.43 -3.60 14.31
CA LYS A 141 3.25 -3.61 12.86
C LYS A 141 3.05 -5.06 12.38
N PRO A 142 1.90 -5.38 11.76
CA PRO A 142 1.70 -6.73 11.26
C PRO A 142 2.60 -7.01 10.05
N ALA A 143 3.06 -8.24 9.94
CA ALA A 143 3.76 -8.74 8.77
C ALA A 143 2.83 -9.64 7.96
N PHE A 144 2.52 -9.23 6.73
CA PHE A 144 1.62 -9.96 5.86
C PHE A 144 2.35 -10.61 4.68
N VAL A 145 1.79 -11.74 4.25
CA VAL A 145 2.03 -12.36 2.95
C VAL A 145 0.71 -12.34 2.20
N PHE A 146 0.75 -12.03 0.91
CA PHE A 146 -0.45 -12.02 0.08
C PHE A 146 -0.41 -13.20 -0.90
N LYS A 147 -1.52 -13.93 -1.01
CA LYS A 147 -1.76 -14.85 -2.12
C LYS A 147 -2.83 -14.27 -3.02
N PHE A 148 -2.59 -14.36 -4.32
CA PHE A 148 -3.39 -13.70 -5.33
C PHE A 148 -4.09 -14.73 -6.19
N TYR A 149 -5.37 -14.50 -6.49
CA TYR A 149 -6.17 -15.38 -7.31
C TYR A 149 -7.00 -14.59 -8.31
N GLY A 150 -7.17 -15.17 -9.49
CA GLY A 150 -7.84 -14.49 -10.59
C GLY A 150 -8.38 -15.43 -11.65
N VAL A 151 -8.87 -14.84 -12.73
CA VAL A 151 -9.39 -15.53 -13.91
C VAL A 151 -8.64 -15.03 -15.14
N SER A 152 -8.34 -15.89 -16.10
CA SER A 152 -7.77 -15.47 -17.39
C SER A 152 -8.70 -14.45 -18.06
N ALA A 153 -8.25 -13.21 -18.23
CA ALA A 153 -9.00 -12.19 -18.94
C ALA A 153 -8.42 -11.96 -20.35
N VAL A 154 -9.28 -11.54 -21.27
CA VAL A 154 -8.99 -11.52 -22.71
C VAL A 154 -8.10 -10.34 -23.12
N ASN A 155 -8.15 -9.22 -22.40
CA ASN A 155 -7.53 -7.95 -22.83
C ASN A 155 -6.28 -7.50 -22.05
N TYR A 156 -6.05 -8.01 -20.83
CA TYR A 156 -4.96 -7.53 -19.94
C TYR A 156 -4.19 -8.64 -19.20
N GLY A 157 -4.33 -9.90 -19.65
CA GLY A 157 -3.90 -11.06 -18.86
C GLY A 157 -4.91 -11.39 -17.75
N ALA A 158 -4.57 -12.29 -16.83
CA ALA A 158 -5.51 -12.71 -15.79
C ALA A 158 -5.96 -11.53 -14.90
N ALA A 159 -7.27 -11.33 -14.76
CA ALA A 159 -7.83 -10.34 -13.84
C ALA A 159 -7.71 -10.86 -12.40
N LEU A 160 -7.12 -10.07 -11.51
CA LEU A 160 -7.07 -10.34 -10.08
C LEU A 160 -8.48 -10.12 -9.49
N GLN A 161 -9.01 -11.11 -8.77
CA GLN A 161 -10.36 -11.04 -8.17
C GLN A 161 -10.38 -11.39 -6.69
N ARG A 162 -9.28 -11.95 -6.16
CA ARG A 162 -9.15 -12.29 -4.75
C ARG A 162 -7.73 -12.10 -4.25
N VAL A 163 -7.59 -11.54 -3.06
CA VAL A 163 -6.34 -11.50 -2.29
C VAL A 163 -6.58 -12.17 -0.93
N ASP A 164 -5.86 -13.23 -0.64
CA ASP A 164 -5.79 -13.78 0.71
C ASP A 164 -4.67 -13.08 1.48
N VAL A 165 -5.02 -12.51 2.61
CA VAL A 165 -4.11 -11.85 3.55
C VAL A 165 -3.70 -12.87 4.60
N ILE A 166 -2.43 -13.21 4.62
CA ILE A 166 -1.86 -14.25 5.48
C ILE A 166 -0.95 -13.58 6.50
N ASN A 167 -1.14 -13.90 7.77
CA ASN A 167 -0.21 -13.50 8.81
C ASN A 167 1.10 -14.28 8.65
N LYS A 168 2.21 -13.56 8.42
CA LYS A 168 3.53 -14.14 8.16
C LYS A 168 4.08 -14.95 9.34
N ASN A 169 3.64 -14.66 10.56
CA ASN A 169 4.19 -15.29 11.77
C ASN A 169 3.60 -16.67 12.04
N ASN A 170 2.35 -16.92 11.64
CA ASN A 170 1.65 -18.17 11.91
C ASN A 170 1.03 -18.84 10.66
N ASN A 171 1.22 -18.25 9.48
CA ASN A 171 0.71 -18.70 8.18
C ASN A 171 -0.83 -18.85 8.09
N GLN A 172 -1.58 -18.24 9.01
CA GLN A 172 -3.05 -18.25 8.96
C GLN A 172 -3.55 -17.16 8.02
N THR A 173 -4.51 -17.50 7.16
CA THR A 173 -5.31 -16.51 6.43
C THR A 173 -6.19 -15.77 7.42
N ILE A 174 -5.94 -14.47 7.59
CA ILE A 174 -6.69 -13.62 8.53
C ILE A 174 -7.84 -12.88 7.83
N GLN A 175 -7.78 -12.76 6.51
CA GLN A 175 -8.79 -12.09 5.71
C GLN A 175 -8.68 -12.50 4.25
N THR A 176 -9.82 -12.51 3.56
CA THR A 176 -9.90 -12.68 2.12
C THR A 176 -10.61 -11.47 1.51
N LEU A 177 -9.90 -10.71 0.66
CA LEU A 177 -10.42 -9.54 -0.04
C LEU A 177 -11.03 -10.00 -1.37
N THR A 178 -12.28 -9.64 -1.63
CA THR A 178 -13.04 -9.99 -2.85
C THR A 178 -13.97 -8.83 -3.27
N GLY A 179 -14.78 -9.03 -4.31
CA GLY A 179 -15.73 -8.01 -4.78
C GLY A 179 -15.09 -6.93 -5.66
N PHE A 180 -14.00 -7.28 -6.35
CA PHE A 180 -13.27 -6.40 -7.25
C PHE A 180 -12.77 -7.14 -8.50
N SER A 181 -12.33 -6.37 -9.50
CA SER A 181 -11.58 -6.85 -10.65
C SER A 181 -10.40 -5.91 -10.88
N ALA A 182 -9.18 -6.40 -10.71
CA ALA A 182 -7.98 -5.56 -10.70
C ALA A 182 -6.87 -6.08 -11.64
N TYR A 183 -5.99 -5.17 -12.06
CA TYR A 183 -4.81 -5.52 -12.84
C TYR A 183 -3.68 -6.06 -11.94
N PRO A 184 -3.22 -7.31 -12.13
CA PRO A 184 -2.31 -7.98 -11.18
C PRO A 184 -0.87 -7.45 -11.19
N LYS A 185 -0.44 -6.70 -12.21
CA LYS A 185 0.95 -6.22 -12.31
C LYS A 185 1.15 -4.83 -11.69
N SER A 186 0.14 -4.30 -10.99
CA SER A 186 0.19 -3.00 -10.33
C SER A 186 -0.60 -3.04 -9.02
N VAL A 187 -0.02 -3.72 -8.02
CA VAL A 187 -0.49 -3.72 -6.63
C VAL A 187 0.42 -2.80 -5.81
N GLY A 188 -0.16 -1.80 -5.15
CA GLY A 188 0.54 -0.92 -4.21
C GLY A 188 0.41 -1.44 -2.77
N TYR A 189 1.47 -1.28 -1.97
CA TYR A 189 1.47 -1.56 -0.53
C TYR A 189 2.19 -0.44 0.21
N MET A 190 1.44 0.47 0.83
CA MET A 190 1.96 1.72 1.39
C MET A 190 1.05 2.32 2.46
N ASP A 191 1.59 3.15 3.33
CA ASP A 191 0.85 3.87 4.37
C ASP A 191 0.25 5.17 3.80
N ILE A 192 -1.00 5.13 3.33
CA ILE A 192 -1.62 6.25 2.60
C ILE A 192 -2.10 7.31 3.59
N ASN A 193 -2.63 6.89 4.74
CA ASN A 193 -3.21 7.77 5.75
C ASN A 193 -2.22 8.16 6.87
N PHE A 194 -0.93 7.84 6.70
CA PHE A 194 0.16 8.17 7.62
C PHE A 194 -0.08 7.69 9.06
N ASP A 195 -0.69 6.52 9.22
CA ASP A 195 -0.98 5.92 10.53
C ASP A 195 0.05 4.84 10.94
N GLY A 196 1.03 4.57 10.08
CA GLY A 196 2.11 3.62 10.29
C GLY A 196 1.79 2.19 9.81
N TYR A 197 0.55 1.90 9.47
CA TYR A 197 0.11 0.65 8.88
C TYR A 197 0.05 0.76 7.36
N TYR A 198 0.23 -0.36 6.65
CA TYR A 198 0.27 -0.32 5.18
C TYR A 198 -1.06 -0.78 4.63
N ASP A 199 -1.55 -0.01 3.66
CA ASP A 199 -2.76 -0.20 2.90
C ASP A 199 -2.46 -0.92 1.58
N VAL A 200 -3.46 -1.58 1.02
CA VAL A 200 -3.37 -2.25 -0.28
C VAL A 200 -4.11 -1.44 -1.33
N ILE A 201 -3.42 -1.13 -2.44
CA ILE A 201 -3.98 -0.40 -3.58
C ILE A 201 -4.00 -1.33 -4.78
N LEU A 202 -5.16 -1.45 -5.43
CA LEU A 202 -5.33 -2.30 -6.62
C LEU A 202 -5.77 -1.45 -7.81
N SER A 203 -5.12 -1.61 -8.96
CA SER A 203 -5.55 -0.93 -10.20
C SER A 203 -6.89 -1.49 -10.68
N ASP A 204 -7.94 -0.67 -10.71
CA ASP A 204 -9.31 -1.07 -11.03
C ASP A 204 -9.51 -1.25 -12.54
N ILE A 205 -9.91 -2.46 -12.94
CA ILE A 205 -10.30 -2.80 -14.32
C ILE A 205 -11.75 -3.31 -14.38
N SER A 206 -12.53 -3.08 -13.34
CA SER A 206 -13.95 -3.42 -13.31
C SER A 206 -14.73 -2.58 -14.32
N GLN A 207 -15.88 -3.08 -14.76
CA GLN A 207 -16.79 -2.36 -15.66
C GLN A 207 -16.14 -1.86 -16.97
N GLY A 208 -15.10 -2.55 -17.46
CA GLY A 208 -14.42 -2.21 -18.71
C GLY A 208 -13.38 -1.09 -18.59
N LYS A 209 -13.11 -0.56 -17.39
CA LYS A 209 -12.05 0.42 -17.15
C LYS A 209 -10.69 -0.11 -17.57
N THR A 210 -9.84 0.77 -18.08
CA THR A 210 -8.45 0.45 -18.43
C THR A 210 -7.46 1.00 -17.40
N VAL A 211 -6.24 0.47 -17.38
CA VAL A 211 -5.18 0.92 -16.44
C VAL A 211 -4.81 2.38 -16.69
N GLU A 212 -4.93 2.86 -17.93
CA GLU A 212 -4.65 4.23 -18.35
C GLU A 212 -5.61 5.25 -17.71
N GLU A 213 -6.81 4.83 -17.31
CA GLU A 213 -7.77 5.67 -16.59
C GLU A 213 -7.36 5.96 -15.14
N LYS A 214 -6.30 5.31 -14.63
CA LYS A 214 -5.74 5.53 -13.29
C LYS A 214 -6.81 5.47 -12.19
N ARG A 215 -7.66 4.45 -12.26
CA ARG A 215 -8.67 4.15 -11.23
C ARG A 215 -8.11 3.08 -10.30
N TYR A 216 -8.34 3.23 -9.00
CA TYR A 216 -7.78 2.36 -7.98
C TYR A 216 -8.82 1.99 -6.94
N ILE A 217 -8.61 0.82 -6.33
CA ILE A 217 -9.37 0.32 -5.20
C ILE A 217 -8.46 0.34 -3.98
N TYR A 218 -8.93 0.97 -2.91
CA TYR A 218 -8.16 1.18 -1.69
C TYR A 218 -8.69 0.31 -0.56
N TRP A 219 -7.83 -0.57 -0.07
CA TRP A 219 -8.07 -1.40 1.11
C TRP A 219 -7.19 -0.88 2.25
N MET A 220 -7.81 -0.15 3.17
CA MET A 220 -7.16 0.55 4.28
C MET A 220 -7.01 -0.38 5.47
N TYR A 221 -5.82 -0.52 6.05
CA TYR A 221 -5.67 -1.37 7.22
C TYR A 221 -6.21 -0.69 8.48
N ASN A 222 -7.13 -1.34 9.18
CA ASN A 222 -7.64 -0.85 10.44
C ASN A 222 -7.00 -1.61 11.60
N PRO A 223 -6.06 -1.00 12.35
CA PRO A 223 -5.36 -1.68 13.43
C PRO A 223 -6.25 -2.05 14.62
N LYS A 224 -7.42 -1.41 14.77
CA LYS A 224 -8.38 -1.73 15.84
C LYS A 224 -9.12 -3.04 15.57
N THR A 225 -9.39 -3.35 14.31
CA THR A 225 -10.08 -4.58 13.91
C THR A 225 -9.12 -5.64 13.38
N GLY A 226 -7.88 -5.27 13.06
CA GLY A 226 -6.88 -6.15 12.47
C GLY A 226 -7.18 -6.51 11.01
N GLN A 227 -8.04 -5.75 10.33
CA GLN A 227 -8.57 -6.08 9.00
C GLN A 227 -8.42 -4.90 8.03
N PHE A 228 -8.26 -5.22 6.75
CA PHE A 228 -8.37 -4.27 5.66
C PHE A 228 -9.83 -3.90 5.38
N GLN A 229 -10.12 -2.62 5.22
CA GLN A 229 -11.44 -2.06 4.97
C GLN A 229 -11.41 -1.27 3.67
N ARG A 230 -12.35 -1.54 2.75
CA ARG A 230 -12.43 -0.80 1.49
C ARG A 230 -12.78 0.67 1.77
N SER A 231 -12.16 1.60 1.06
CA SER A 231 -12.45 3.03 1.14
C SER A 231 -13.13 3.55 -0.13
N PRO A 232 -14.49 3.54 -0.20
CA PRO A 232 -15.22 4.06 -1.36
C PRO A 232 -14.93 5.53 -1.66
N GLN A 233 -14.54 6.32 -0.65
CA GLN A 233 -14.18 7.73 -0.84
C GLN A 233 -12.89 7.86 -1.66
N LEU A 234 -11.87 7.04 -1.39
CA LEU A 234 -10.62 7.05 -2.15
C LEU A 234 -10.81 6.43 -3.55
N ASP A 235 -11.65 5.41 -3.69
CA ASP A 235 -11.96 4.77 -4.98
C ASP A 235 -12.53 5.76 -6.02
N GLN A 236 -13.11 6.88 -5.56
CA GLN A 236 -13.64 7.95 -6.44
C GLN A 236 -12.55 8.90 -6.97
N ILE A 237 -11.36 8.91 -6.37
CA ILE A 237 -10.27 9.81 -6.76
C ILE A 237 -9.50 9.21 -7.94
N VAL A 238 -9.31 10.03 -8.97
CA VAL A 238 -8.53 9.66 -10.15
C VAL A 238 -7.05 9.91 -9.88
N GLY A 239 -6.22 8.91 -10.17
CA GLY A 239 -4.78 9.02 -10.01
C GLY A 239 -4.21 8.11 -8.94
N PHE A 240 -2.94 7.77 -9.07
CA PHE A 240 -2.20 7.01 -8.06
C PHE A 240 -1.67 7.98 -7.00
N PRO A 241 -1.73 7.66 -5.71
CA PRO A 241 -1.29 8.57 -4.67
C PRO A 241 0.23 8.77 -4.73
N ASN A 242 0.63 10.03 -4.87
CA ASN A 242 2.00 10.48 -4.63
C ASN A 242 2.09 11.01 -3.20
N LEU A 243 2.76 10.26 -2.32
CA LEU A 243 2.84 10.58 -0.89
C LEU A 243 4.02 11.51 -0.59
N HIS A 244 3.72 12.68 -0.05
CA HIS A 244 4.67 13.61 0.56
C HIS A 244 4.64 13.44 2.07
N GLY A 245 5.18 12.31 2.56
CA GLY A 245 5.04 11.91 3.96
C GLY A 245 5.73 12.83 4.96
N GLU A 246 6.72 13.62 4.54
CA GLU A 246 7.35 14.65 5.36
C GLU A 246 6.39 15.79 5.71
N LYS A 247 5.34 15.98 4.89
CA LYS A 247 4.26 16.97 5.08
C LYS A 247 2.91 16.33 5.37
N GLN A 248 2.81 15.00 5.34
CA GLN A 248 1.55 14.24 5.39
C GLN A 248 0.55 14.70 4.32
N LEU A 249 1.07 15.00 3.12
CA LEU A 249 0.27 15.40 1.96
C LEU A 249 0.20 14.27 0.94
N ILE A 250 -0.89 14.24 0.17
CA ILE A 250 -1.08 13.33 -0.95
C ILE A 250 -1.47 14.15 -2.18
N ASP A 251 -0.76 13.92 -3.29
CA ASP A 251 -1.13 14.42 -4.60
C ASP A 251 -1.53 13.25 -5.51
N PHE A 252 -2.71 13.31 -6.12
CA PHE A 252 -3.18 12.28 -7.06
C PHE A 252 -2.90 12.66 -8.53
N GLY A 253 -2.26 13.80 -8.78
CA GLY A 253 -1.88 14.27 -10.12
C GLY A 253 -2.99 14.97 -10.88
N ASN A 254 -4.09 15.33 -10.22
CA ASN A 254 -5.20 16.11 -10.78
C ASN A 254 -5.14 17.61 -10.39
N GLY A 255 -4.01 18.06 -9.84
CA GLY A 255 -3.83 19.43 -9.34
C GLY A 255 -4.46 19.70 -7.98
N VAL A 256 -5.03 18.67 -7.33
CA VAL A 256 -5.55 18.76 -5.96
C VAL A 256 -4.63 18.02 -5.02
N VAL A 257 -4.15 18.74 -4.00
CA VAL A 257 -3.40 18.16 -2.89
C VAL A 257 -4.35 17.95 -1.73
N TYR A 258 -4.11 16.88 -0.99
CA TYR A 258 -4.87 16.54 0.21
C TYR A 258 -3.94 16.49 1.41
N GLN A 259 -4.37 17.10 2.51
CA GLN A 259 -3.74 16.95 3.81
C GLN A 259 -4.41 15.83 4.59
N VAL A 260 -3.61 14.89 5.07
CA VAL A 260 -4.10 13.90 6.01
C VAL A 260 -3.98 14.46 7.43
N LYS A 261 -5.08 14.42 8.19
CA LYS A 261 -5.11 14.78 9.62
C LYS A 261 -5.85 13.70 10.36
N ASN A 262 -5.23 13.12 11.38
CA ASN A 262 -5.80 12.03 12.17
C ASN A 262 -6.29 10.85 11.31
N GLY A 263 -5.54 10.50 10.26
CA GLY A 263 -5.91 9.46 9.31
C GLY A 263 -7.05 9.81 8.33
N LEU A 264 -7.57 11.04 8.37
CA LEU A 264 -8.63 11.52 7.49
C LEU A 264 -8.07 12.42 6.39
N LEU A 265 -8.54 12.20 5.16
CA LEU A 265 -8.16 12.98 3.99
C LEU A 265 -8.95 14.29 3.92
N ASN A 266 -8.25 15.43 3.93
CA ASN A 266 -8.84 16.76 3.83
C ASN A 266 -8.29 17.46 2.58
N ARG A 267 -9.19 17.95 1.72
CA ARG A 267 -8.79 18.75 0.55
C ARG A 267 -8.25 20.11 1.00
N ILE A 268 -7.15 20.56 0.40
CA ILE A 268 -6.59 21.91 0.58
C ILE A 268 -6.71 22.76 -0.69
#